data_AF-A0A8J9WN05-F1
#
_entry.id   AF-A0A8J9WN05-F1
#
_cell.length_a   1.000
_cell.length_b   1.000
_cell.length_c   1.000
_cell.angle_alpha   90.00
_cell.angle_beta   90.00
_cell.angle_gamma   90.00
#
_symmetry.space_group_name_H-M   'P 1'
#
loop_
_entity.id
_entity.type
_entity.pdbx_description
1 polymer ?
#
loop_
_entity_poly.entity_id
_entity_poly.type
_entity_poly.pdbx_seq_one_letter_code
_entity_poly.pdbx_strand_id
1 'polypeptide(L)'
;MGYKEHNGVHNALPLKRSRQNRNWTTPTREGPPTRLELVAKLKVSSLRKYVHAFDLDISPNSSKEDLTAAVQRHWSTQVIKENEVLFNLAVAFRKNASNTQL
;
A
#
# COMPACT_ATOMS: atom_id res chain seq x y z
N MET A 1 -33.05 65.22 28.81
CA MET A 1 -33.22 64.55 30.12
C MET A 1 -32.98 63.07 29.88
N GLY A 2 -31.88 62.42 30.24
CA GLY A 2 -30.85 62.73 31.23
C GLY A 2 -30.90 61.68 32.33
N TYR A 3 -30.23 60.54 32.14
CA TYR A 3 -29.81 59.66 33.23
C TYR A 3 -28.43 59.05 32.91
N LYS A 4 -27.59 59.06 33.93
CA LYS A 4 -26.14 58.87 33.97
C LYS A 4 -25.73 57.40 33.96
N GLU A 5 -24.46 57.23 33.58
CA GLU A 5 -23.59 56.07 33.65
C GLU A 5 -23.45 55.49 35.07
N HIS A 6 -23.40 54.16 35.20
CA HIS A 6 -22.83 53.48 36.36
C HIS A 6 -22.11 52.19 35.93
N ASN A 7 -20.84 52.10 36.34
CA ASN A 7 -19.85 51.05 36.10
C ASN A 7 -20.28 49.64 36.56
N GLY A 8 -19.86 48.62 35.80
CA GLY A 8 -19.84 47.22 36.21
C GLY A 8 -18.88 46.40 35.34
N VAL A 9 -17.69 46.09 35.87
CA VAL A 9 -16.59 45.38 35.20
C VAL A 9 -16.85 43.87 35.25
N HIS A 10 -16.92 43.16 34.11
CA HIS A 10 -16.67 41.71 34.07
C HIS A 10 -15.94 41.31 32.77
N ASN A 11 -14.65 41.07 32.94
CA ASN A 11 -13.74 40.25 32.13
C ASN A 11 -14.34 39.55 30.89
N ALA A 12 -14.16 40.13 29.71
CA ALA A 12 -14.24 39.39 28.46
C ALA A 12 -12.82 39.11 27.96
N LEU A 13 -12.41 37.84 28.04
CA LEU A 13 -11.18 37.31 27.47
C LEU A 13 -11.03 37.78 26.01
N PRO A 14 -9.85 38.28 25.57
CA PRO A 14 -9.65 38.57 24.17
C PRO A 14 -9.66 37.23 23.43
N LEU A 15 -10.78 36.97 22.73
CA LEU A 15 -10.91 35.84 21.82
C LEU A 15 -9.96 36.10 20.65
N LYS A 16 -8.68 35.79 20.83
CA LYS A 16 -7.73 35.58 19.74
C LYS A 16 -8.32 34.44 18.92
N ARG A 17 -9.11 34.78 17.90
CA ARG A 17 -9.41 33.89 16.77
C ARG A 17 -8.09 33.64 16.08
N SER A 18 -7.33 32.69 16.64
CA SER A 18 -6.32 31.96 15.91
C SER A 18 -7.08 31.32 14.76
N ARG A 19 -7.00 31.94 13.59
CA ARG A 19 -7.38 31.32 12.32
C ARG A 19 -6.47 30.11 12.19
N GLN A 20 -6.89 28.99 12.76
CA GLN A 20 -6.35 27.69 12.45
C GLN A 20 -6.59 27.50 10.97
N ASN A 21 -5.55 27.76 10.20
CA ASN A 21 -5.43 27.32 8.83
C ASN A 21 -5.51 25.79 8.90
N ARG A 22 -6.73 25.25 8.76
CA ARG A 22 -6.95 23.83 8.58
C ARG A 22 -6.49 23.54 7.17
N ASN A 23 -5.19 23.35 7.03
CA ASN A 23 -4.62 22.65 5.92
C ASN A 23 -5.25 21.25 6.02
N TRP A 24 -6.28 20.98 5.23
CA TRP A 24 -6.69 19.60 4.98
C TRP A 24 -5.54 18.97 4.20
N THR A 25 -4.48 18.56 4.90
CA THR A 25 -3.56 17.57 4.38
C THR A 25 -4.43 16.35 4.15
N THR A 26 -4.77 16.10 2.89
CA THR A 26 -5.28 14.81 2.44
C THR A 26 -4.45 13.75 3.17
N PRO A 27 -5.04 12.90 4.02
CA PRO A 27 -4.28 11.80 4.60
C PRO A 27 -3.63 11.09 3.43
N THR A 28 -2.31 10.90 3.51
CA THR A 28 -1.56 10.09 2.54
C THR A 28 -2.41 8.85 2.32
N ARG A 29 -2.98 8.72 1.13
CA ARG A 29 -3.78 7.56 0.78
C ARG A 29 -2.77 6.41 0.80
N GLU A 30 -2.67 5.73 1.92
CA GLU A 30 -2.04 4.41 2.03
C GLU A 30 -2.93 3.49 1.18
N GLY A 31 -2.80 3.63 -0.13
CA GLY A 31 -3.45 2.77 -1.10
C GLY A 31 -2.92 1.35 -0.91
N PRO A 32 -3.59 0.36 -1.52
CA PRO A 32 -3.02 -0.98 -1.56
C PRO A 32 -1.59 -0.90 -2.11
N PRO A 33 -0.65 -1.67 -1.53
CA PRO A 33 0.76 -1.60 -1.89
C PRO A 33 0.93 -1.81 -3.39
N THR A 34 1.79 -1.00 -4.01
CA THR A 34 2.04 -1.12 -5.43
C THR A 34 2.71 -2.45 -5.76
N ARG A 35 2.58 -2.93 -7.01
CA ARG A 35 3.28 -4.15 -7.45
C ARG A 35 4.79 -4.05 -7.23
N LEU A 36 5.37 -2.85 -7.42
CA LEU A 36 6.79 -2.59 -7.19
C LEU A 36 7.18 -2.82 -5.73
N GLU A 37 6.39 -2.30 -4.79
CA GLU A 37 6.59 -2.49 -3.36
C GLU A 37 6.47 -3.95 -2.95
N LEU A 38 5.51 -4.68 -3.52
CA LEU A 38 5.33 -6.10 -3.22
C LEU A 38 6.53 -6.93 -3.68
N VAL A 39 7.04 -6.69 -4.90
CA VAL A 39 8.21 -7.42 -5.42
C VAL A 39 9.46 -7.08 -4.60
N ALA A 40 9.66 -5.82 -4.22
CA ALA A 40 10.82 -5.40 -3.39
C ALA A 40 10.83 -6.06 -1.99
N LYS A 41 9.65 -6.40 -1.46
CA LYS A 41 9.48 -7.09 -0.18
C LYS A 41 9.74 -8.60 -0.26
N LEU A 42 9.88 -9.18 -1.45
CA LEU A 42 10.13 -10.61 -1.60
C LEU A 42 11.54 -11.00 -1.12
N LYS A 43 11.64 -12.21 -0.55
CA LYS A 43 12.92 -12.85 -0.22
C LYS A 43 13.64 -13.27 -1.51
N VAL A 44 14.97 -13.32 -1.47
CA VAL A 44 15.81 -13.77 -2.61
C VAL A 44 15.39 -15.15 -3.10
N SER A 45 15.04 -16.07 -2.20
CA SER A 45 14.56 -17.41 -2.57
C SER A 45 13.26 -17.38 -3.38
N SER A 46 12.32 -16.50 -3.04
CA SER A 46 11.08 -16.32 -3.81
C SER A 46 11.35 -15.70 -5.18
N LEU A 47 12.25 -14.72 -5.26
CA LEU A 47 12.66 -14.11 -6.53
C LEU A 47 13.32 -15.15 -7.45
N ARG A 48 14.20 -16.01 -6.92
CA ARG A 48 14.83 -17.10 -7.68
C ARG A 48 13.82 -18.14 -8.17
N LYS A 49 12.83 -18.49 -7.34
CA LYS A 49 11.73 -19.37 -7.77
C LYS A 49 10.94 -18.76 -8.92
N TYR A 50 10.65 -17.47 -8.86
CA TYR A 50 9.95 -16.77 -9.95
C TYR A 50 10.79 -16.79 -11.23
N VAL A 51 12.07 -16.39 -11.15
CA VAL A 51 13.01 -16.43 -12.28
C VAL A 51 13.04 -17.80 -12.94
N HIS A 52 13.13 -18.87 -12.15
CA HIS A 52 13.16 -20.23 -12.69
C HIS A 52 11.82 -20.66 -13.28
N ALA A 53 10.69 -20.32 -12.65
CA ALA A 53 9.36 -20.69 -13.11
C ALA A 53 8.98 -20.04 -14.45
N PHE A 54 9.53 -18.86 -14.73
CA PHE A 54 9.29 -18.10 -15.96
C PHE A 54 10.51 -18.07 -16.91
N ASP A 55 11.53 -18.90 -16.62
CA ASP A 55 12.76 -19.01 -17.41
C ASP A 55 13.38 -17.66 -17.78
N LEU A 56 13.50 -16.77 -16.80
CA LEU A 56 14.07 -15.44 -17.02
C LEU A 56 15.59 -15.53 -17.20
N ASP A 57 16.09 -14.92 -18.27
CA ASP A 57 17.52 -14.85 -18.56
C ASP A 57 18.23 -13.93 -17.55
N ILE A 58 18.75 -14.53 -16.48
CA ILE A 58 19.52 -13.85 -15.45
C ILE A 58 20.60 -14.78 -14.89
N SER A 59 21.73 -14.21 -14.48
CA SER A 59 22.84 -14.99 -13.93
C SER A 59 22.45 -15.66 -12.61
N PRO A 60 22.89 -16.92 -12.37
CA PRO A 60 22.65 -17.59 -11.09
C PRO A 60 23.30 -16.84 -9.91
N ASN A 61 24.32 -16.02 -10.16
CA ASN A 61 25.01 -15.23 -9.13
C ASN A 61 24.52 -13.78 -9.04
N SER A 62 23.39 -13.45 -9.67
CA SER A 62 22.81 -12.11 -9.63
C SER A 62 22.41 -11.67 -8.22
N SER A 63 22.55 -10.37 -7.98
CA SER A 63 22.21 -9.71 -6.71
C SER A 63 20.69 -9.72 -6.47
N LYS A 64 20.27 -9.37 -5.24
CA LYS A 64 18.84 -9.25 -4.93
C LYS A 64 18.21 -8.14 -5.78
N GLU A 65 18.93 -7.05 -5.99
CA GLU A 65 18.53 -5.88 -6.75
C GLU A 65 18.29 -6.26 -8.21
N ASP A 66 19.22 -7.00 -8.82
CA ASP A 66 19.08 -7.49 -10.21
C ASP A 66 17.89 -8.43 -10.36
N LEU A 67 17.74 -9.39 -9.43
CA LEU A 67 16.60 -10.30 -9.40
C LEU A 67 15.28 -9.54 -9.26
N THR A 68 15.24 -8.53 -8.41
CA THR A 68 14.05 -7.69 -8.20
C THR A 68 13.71 -6.94 -9.48
N ALA A 69 14.70 -6.32 -10.13
CA ALA A 69 14.49 -5.57 -11.37
C ALA A 69 14.00 -6.49 -12.51
N ALA A 70 14.60 -7.68 -12.67
CA ALA A 70 14.18 -8.64 -13.68
C ALA A 70 12.74 -9.11 -13.46
N VAL A 71 12.40 -9.49 -12.22
CA VAL A 71 11.04 -9.89 -11.86
C VAL A 71 10.05 -8.76 -12.07
N GLN A 72 10.37 -7.52 -11.69
CA GLN A 72 9.49 -6.36 -11.90
C GLN A 72 9.22 -6.11 -13.39
N ARG A 73 10.25 -6.17 -14.24
CA ARG A 73 10.12 -6.00 -15.69
C ARG A 73 9.27 -7.08 -16.32
N HIS A 74 9.45 -8.34 -15.93
CA HIS A 74 8.64 -9.43 -16.45
C HIS A 74 7.20 -9.38 -15.92
N TRP A 75 7.01 -9.04 -14.64
CA TRP A 75 5.67 -8.96 -14.05
C TRP A 75 4.83 -7.85 -14.71
N SER A 76 5.44 -6.71 -15.05
CA SER A 76 4.70 -5.61 -15.69
C SER A 76 4.17 -5.95 -17.08
N THR A 77 4.77 -6.94 -17.77
CA THR A 77 4.31 -7.41 -19.08
C THR A 77 3.28 -8.54 -19.00
N GLN A 78 3.03 -9.09 -17.81
CA GLN A 78 2.07 -10.17 -17.66
C GLN A 78 0.63 -9.69 -17.85
N VAL A 79 -0.03 -10.24 -18.85
CA VAL A 79 -1.45 -10.06 -19.09
C VAL A 79 -2.21 -11.08 -18.26
N ILE A 80 -3.05 -10.59 -17.35
CA ILE A 80 -3.83 -11.42 -16.44
C ILE A 80 -5.29 -11.36 -16.86
N LYS A 81 -5.91 -12.52 -17.07
CA LYS A 81 -7.34 -12.65 -17.23
C LYS A 81 -7.97 -13.03 -15.90
N GLU A 82 -8.86 -12.18 -15.41
CA GLU A 82 -9.46 -12.31 -14.08
C GLU A 82 -10.13 -13.67 -13.86
N ASN A 83 -10.97 -14.11 -14.79
CA ASN A 83 -11.69 -15.38 -14.68
C ASN A 83 -10.75 -16.59 -14.56
N GLU A 84 -9.65 -16.60 -15.32
CA GLU A 84 -8.67 -17.69 -15.26
C GLU A 84 -7.95 -17.71 -13.92
N VAL A 85 -7.59 -16.53 -13.38
CA VAL A 85 -6.94 -16.44 -12.06
C VAL A 85 -7.86 -16.90 -10.94
N LEU A 86 -9.10 -16.40 -10.91
CA LEU A 86 -10.06 -16.76 -9.87
C LEU A 86 -10.38 -18.26 -9.90
N PHE A 87 -10.55 -18.83 -11.09
CA PHE A 87 -10.77 -20.27 -11.25
C PHE A 87 -9.57 -21.09 -10.75
N ASN A 88 -8.36 -20.76 -11.21
CA ASN A 88 -7.15 -21.49 -10.81
C ASN A 88 -6.89 -21.37 -9.30
N LEU A 89 -7.17 -20.21 -8.71
CA LEU A 89 -7.06 -19.98 -7.28
C LEU A 89 -8.05 -20.84 -6.50
N ALA A 90 -9.33 -20.87 -6.90
CA ALA A 90 -10.35 -21.69 -6.27
C ALA A 90 -10.03 -23.19 -6.34
N VAL A 91 -9.54 -23.67 -7.48
CA VAL A 91 -9.09 -25.07 -7.66
C VAL A 91 -7.91 -25.39 -6.75
N ALA A 92 -6.92 -24.48 -6.65
CA ALA A 92 -5.76 -24.68 -5.79
C ALA A 92 -6.15 -24.78 -4.30
N PHE A 93 -7.06 -23.92 -3.84
CA PHE A 93 -7.55 -23.97 -2.45
C PHE A 93 -8.33 -25.25 -2.15
N ARG A 94 -9.17 -25.72 -3.08
CA ARG A 94 -9.90 -26.99 -2.92
C ARG A 94 -8.95 -28.18 -2.79
N LYS A 95 -7.91 -28.25 -3.62
CA LYS A 95 -6.91 -29.34 -3.59
C LYS A 95 -6.11 -29.37 -2.29
N ASN A 96 -5.79 -28.21 -1.73
CA ASN A 96 -5.06 -28.12 -0.47
C ASN A 96 -5.94 -28.45 0.74
N ALA A 97 -7.22 -28.10 0.73
CA ALA A 97 -8.18 -28.48 1.77
C ALA A 97 -8.35 -30.00 1.87
N SER A 98 -8.32 -30.73 0.74
CA SER A 98 -8.36 -32.19 0.72
C SER A 98 -7.07 -32.87 1.20
N ASN A 99 -5.92 -32.19 1.15
CA ASN A 99 -4.64 -32.74 1.61
C ASN A 99 -4.38 -32.53 3.11
N THR A 100 -5.25 -31.80 3.82
CA THR A 100 -5.09 -31.50 5.26
C THR A 100 -5.83 -32.51 6.16
N GLN A 101 -6.25 -33.66 5.60
CA GLN A 101 -6.82 -34.79 6.33
C GLN A 101 -5.78 -35.91 6.44
N LEU A 102 -4.76 -35.73 7.30
CA LEU A 102 -3.90 -36.79 7.84
C LEU A 102 -3.43 -36.41 9.25
#